data_AF-A0A7K8NXQ0-F1
#
_entry.id   AF-A0A7K8NXQ0-F1
#
_cell.length_a   1.000
_cell.length_b   1.000
_cell.length_c   1.000
_cell.angle_alpha   90.00
_cell.angle_beta   90.00
_cell.angle_gamma   90.00
#
_symmetry.space_group_name_H-M   'P 1'
#
loop_
_entity.id
_entity.type
_entity.pdbx_description
1 polymer ?
#
loop_
_entity_poly.entity_id
_entity_poly.type
_entity_poly.pdbx_seq_one_letter_code
_entity_poly.pdbx_strand_id
1 'polypeptide(L)'
;LQKRQFPHGIPECGADALRMALCSHNVHSDDIRLDVGTVLSYRHFCNKLWNAVKFVLDALGPDFVPQPPEEVPGRRSRGGGFPRSPSLPPAPLPRQTEPRHPMDRWVLSRLAQAAAESERRMEALEVHGAVAAAHHFWLRSFCDVYLVGAAL
;
A
#
# COMPACT_ATOMS: atom_id res chain seq x y z
N LEU A 1 19.83 17.88 26.18
CA LEU A 1 19.99 17.20 24.88
C LEU A 1 18.84 17.54 23.92
N GLN A 2 17.58 17.39 24.34
CA GLN A 2 16.39 17.69 23.51
C GLN A 2 16.34 19.14 22.96
N LYS A 3 16.53 20.18 23.80
CA LYS A 3 16.58 21.59 23.33
C LYS A 3 17.75 21.92 22.39
N ARG A 4 18.84 21.13 22.41
CA ARG A 4 19.98 21.30 21.50
C ARG A 4 19.75 20.62 20.15
N GLN A 5 19.02 19.51 20.13
CA GLN A 5 18.70 18.75 18.92
C GLN A 5 17.43 19.29 18.21
N PHE A 6 16.49 19.85 18.98
CA PHE A 6 15.22 20.39 18.50
C PHE A 6 14.98 21.78 19.10
N PRO A 7 15.75 22.80 18.67
CA PRO A 7 15.63 24.17 19.21
C PRO A 7 14.25 24.79 18.98
N HIS A 8 13.52 24.33 17.95
CA HIS A 8 12.17 24.78 17.60
C HIS A 8 11.09 23.73 17.88
N GLY A 9 11.40 22.68 18.65
CA GLY A 9 10.49 21.56 18.90
C GLY A 9 10.53 20.48 17.82
N ILE A 10 9.75 19.41 18.03
CA ILE A 10 9.60 18.32 17.07
C ILE A 10 8.55 18.74 16.04
N PRO A 11 8.84 18.68 14.72
CA PRO A 11 7.88 19.04 13.69
C PRO A 11 6.69 18.09 13.69
N GLU A 12 5.51 18.62 13.36
CA GLU A 12 4.32 17.80 13.18
C GLU A 12 4.52 16.89 11.96
N CYS A 13 4.51 15.59 12.20
CA CYS A 13 4.78 14.58 11.18
C CYS A 13 3.53 13.78 10.74
N GLY A 14 2.47 13.78 11.56
CA GLY A 14 1.24 13.02 11.31
C GLY A 14 1.28 11.60 11.90
N ALA A 15 0.11 11.04 12.21
CA ALA A 15 0.00 9.75 12.90
C ALA A 15 0.51 8.57 12.04
N ASP A 16 0.21 8.58 10.74
CA ASP A 16 0.59 7.46 9.86
C ASP A 16 2.10 7.43 9.59
N ALA A 17 2.73 8.60 9.49
CA ALA A 17 4.19 8.70 9.38
C ALA A 17 4.87 8.09 10.62
N LEU A 18 4.36 8.38 11.82
CA LEU A 18 4.85 7.79 13.06
C LEU A 18 4.63 6.27 13.11
N ARG A 19 3.43 5.79 12.74
CA ARG A 19 3.14 4.34 12.69
C ARG A 19 4.08 3.62 11.74
N MET A 20 4.26 4.13 10.53
CA MET A 20 5.15 3.54 9.54
C MET A 20 6.60 3.53 10.01
N ALA A 21 7.07 4.61 10.63
CA ALA A 21 8.40 4.67 11.21
C ALA A 21 8.60 3.61 12.30
N LEU A 22 7.67 3.50 13.26
CA LEU A 22 7.74 2.49 14.32
C LEU A 22 7.68 1.07 13.75
N CYS A 23 6.76 0.81 12.83
CA CYS A 23 6.60 -0.49 12.19
C CYS A 23 7.79 -0.86 11.28
N SER A 24 8.60 0.09 10.83
CA SER A 24 9.80 -0.17 10.03
C SER A 24 10.98 -0.73 10.82
N HIS A 25 10.93 -0.66 12.16
CA HIS A 25 11.95 -1.22 13.02
C HIS A 25 11.73 -2.72 13.23
N ASN A 26 12.81 -3.48 13.22
CA ASN A 26 12.74 -4.91 13.51
C ASN A 26 12.41 -5.14 14.99
N VAL A 27 11.23 -5.70 15.25
CA VAL A 27 10.72 -5.93 16.62
C VAL A 27 11.57 -6.94 17.40
N HIS A 28 12.40 -7.75 16.72
CA HIS A 28 13.35 -8.66 17.38
C HIS A 28 14.58 -7.95 17.99
N SER A 29 14.74 -6.63 17.79
CA SER A 29 15.73 -5.86 18.53
C SER A 29 15.15 -5.39 19.86
N ASP A 30 15.89 -5.56 20.96
CA ASP A 30 15.44 -5.23 22.31
C ASP A 30 15.01 -3.76 22.47
N ASP A 31 15.62 -2.83 21.71
CA ASP A 31 15.35 -1.39 21.78
C ASP A 31 15.02 -0.77 20.42
N ILE A 32 13.92 0.00 20.36
CA ILE A 32 13.57 0.84 19.20
C ILE A 32 14.23 2.21 19.36
N ARG A 33 15.30 2.46 18.60
CA ARG A 33 15.89 3.79 18.48
C ARG A 33 15.06 4.65 17.51
N LEU A 34 14.05 5.32 18.07
CA LEU A 34 13.22 6.24 17.30
C LEU A 34 14.02 7.45 16.81
N ASP A 35 14.06 7.62 15.49
CA ASP A 35 14.67 8.75 14.82
C ASP A 35 13.60 9.65 14.17
N VAL A 36 13.54 10.92 14.59
CA VAL A 36 12.61 11.91 14.03
C VAL A 36 12.85 12.12 12.53
N GLY A 37 14.09 11.98 12.04
CA GLY A 37 14.40 12.03 10.62
C GLY A 37 13.70 10.93 9.81
N THR A 38 13.67 9.72 10.36
CA THR A 38 12.93 8.58 9.80
C THR A 38 11.42 8.86 9.77
N VAL A 39 10.86 9.43 10.84
CA VAL A 39 9.43 9.80 10.88
C VAL A 39 9.11 10.86 9.81
N LEU A 40 9.97 11.87 9.63
CA LEU A 40 9.82 12.87 8.58
C LEU A 40 9.91 12.27 7.17
N SER A 41 10.80 11.30 6.97
CA SER A 41 10.92 10.58 5.70
C SER A 41 9.62 9.84 5.36
N TYR A 42 8.98 9.20 6.34
CA TYR A 42 7.68 8.57 6.14
C TYR A 42 6.54 9.57 5.92
N ARG A 43 6.60 10.79 6.47
CA ARG A 43 5.65 11.86 6.11
C ARG A 43 5.74 12.20 4.62
N HIS A 44 6.95 12.35 4.08
CA HIS A 44 7.13 12.59 2.65
C HIS A 44 6.64 11.42 1.79
N PHE A 45 6.86 10.18 2.24
CA PHE A 45 6.29 9.00 1.61
C PHE A 45 4.75 9.01 1.60
N CYS A 46 4.09 9.26 2.74
CA CYS A 46 2.63 9.35 2.81
C CYS A 46 2.08 10.44 1.87
N ASN A 47 2.75 11.59 1.79
CA ASN A 47 2.37 12.64 0.85
C ASN A 47 2.54 12.20 -0.62
N LYS A 48 3.62 11.49 -0.96
CA LYS A 48 3.82 10.91 -2.31
C LYS A 48 2.74 9.89 -2.63
N LEU A 49 2.36 9.04 -1.68
CA LEU A 49 1.26 8.08 -1.82
C LEU A 49 -0.07 8.79 -2.11
N TRP A 50 -0.40 9.82 -1.33
CA TRP A 50 -1.61 10.63 -1.55
C TRP A 50 -1.64 11.23 -2.95
N ASN A 51 -0.55 11.86 -3.39
CA ASN A 51 -0.46 12.44 -4.73
C ASN A 51 -0.58 11.39 -5.84
N ALA A 52 0.02 10.21 -5.68
CA ALA A 52 -0.08 9.12 -6.65
C ALA A 52 -1.51 8.60 -6.77
N VAL A 53 -2.19 8.36 -5.64
CA VAL A 53 -3.58 7.90 -5.62
C VAL A 53 -4.50 8.96 -6.23
N LYS A 54 -4.33 10.23 -5.85
CA LYS A 54 -5.10 11.34 -6.42
C LYS A 54 -4.94 11.41 -7.94
N PHE A 55 -3.71 11.34 -8.45
CA PHE A 55 -3.43 11.33 -9.89
C PHE A 55 -4.18 10.21 -10.61
N VAL A 56 -4.16 8.99 -10.06
CA VAL A 56 -4.87 7.84 -10.65
C VAL A 56 -6.38 8.04 -10.60
N LEU A 57 -6.94 8.47 -9.46
CA LEU A 57 -8.36 8.73 -9.34
C LEU A 57 -8.85 9.79 -10.33
N ASP A 58 -8.06 10.87 -10.50
CA ASP A 58 -8.36 11.92 -11.48
C ASP A 58 -8.30 11.36 -12.92
N ALA A 59 -7.36 10.46 -13.22
CA ALA A 59 -7.23 9.82 -14.54
C ALA A 59 -8.34 8.80 -14.88
N LEU A 60 -8.98 8.20 -13.88
CA LEU A 60 -10.09 7.26 -14.08
C LEU A 60 -11.38 7.97 -14.54
N GLY A 61 -11.52 9.26 -14.25
CA GLY A 61 -12.70 10.05 -14.57
C GLY A 61 -13.87 9.88 -13.58
N PRO A 62 -14.83 10.81 -13.58
CA PRO A 62 -15.91 10.86 -12.58
C PRO A 62 -16.91 9.70 -12.69
N ASP A 63 -17.01 9.07 -13.85
CA ASP A 63 -17.97 7.98 -14.13
C ASP A 63 -17.35 6.58 -13.96
N PHE A 64 -16.13 6.49 -13.42
CA PHE A 64 -15.49 5.20 -13.19
C PHE A 64 -16.24 4.40 -12.12
N VAL A 65 -16.77 3.25 -12.52
CA VAL A 65 -17.41 2.29 -11.60
C VAL A 65 -16.50 1.06 -11.47
N PRO A 66 -15.95 0.77 -10.28
CA PRO A 66 -15.14 -0.42 -10.09
C PRO A 66 -15.98 -1.68 -10.30
N GLN A 67 -15.40 -2.68 -10.97
CA GLN A 67 -16.03 -3.99 -11.08
C GLN A 67 -16.10 -4.65 -9.68
N PRO A 68 -17.20 -5.35 -9.37
CA PRO A 68 -17.31 -6.07 -8.10
C PRO A 68 -16.17 -7.10 -7.97
N PRO A 69 -15.68 -7.37 -6.74
CA PRO A 69 -14.65 -8.39 -6.53
C PRO A 69 -15.08 -9.73 -7.13
N GLU A 70 -14.22 -10.34 -7.93
CA GLU A 70 -14.47 -11.67 -8.48
C GLU A 70 -14.58 -12.69 -7.32
N GLU A 71 -15.69 -13.42 -7.26
CA GLU A 71 -15.85 -14.53 -6.32
C GLU A 71 -14.93 -15.68 -6.76
N VAL A 72 -13.69 -15.69 -6.25
CA VAL A 72 -12.73 -16.76 -6.54
C VAL A 72 -13.26 -18.07 -5.95
N PRO A 73 -13.62 -19.08 -6.78
CA PRO A 73 -14.15 -20.34 -6.27
C PRO A 73 -13.07 -21.03 -5.41
N GLY A 74 -13.35 -21.22 -4.13
CA GLY A 74 -12.49 -21.97 -3.21
C GLY A 74 -11.60 -21.14 -2.26
N ARG A 75 -11.53 -19.80 -2.37
CA ARG A 75 -10.89 -18.97 -1.33
C ARG A 75 -11.85 -18.87 -0.14
N ARG A 76 -11.72 -19.80 0.82
CA ARG A 76 -12.53 -19.77 2.05
C ARG A 76 -12.34 -18.42 2.71
N SER A 77 -13.40 -17.62 2.76
CA SER A 77 -13.47 -16.39 3.53
C SER A 77 -13.31 -16.74 5.01
N ARG A 78 -12.07 -16.74 5.50
CA ARG A 78 -11.78 -16.86 6.94
C ARG A 78 -11.95 -15.47 7.55
N GLY A 79 -13.17 -15.16 7.96
CA GLY A 79 -13.45 -14.12 8.96
C GLY A 79 -14.50 -13.09 8.56
N GLY A 80 -15.61 -13.06 9.31
CA GLY A 80 -16.31 -11.80 9.64
C GLY A 80 -17.69 -11.54 9.02
N GLY A 81 -18.73 -12.15 9.59
CA GLY A 81 -19.87 -11.42 10.16
C GLY A 81 -20.71 -10.40 9.37
N PHE A 82 -20.62 -10.30 8.04
CA PHE A 82 -21.57 -9.45 7.29
C PHE A 82 -22.82 -10.22 6.87
N PRO A 83 -24.04 -9.68 7.09
CA PRO A 83 -25.27 -10.28 6.58
C PRO A 83 -25.21 -10.30 5.05
N ARG A 84 -25.50 -11.47 4.47
CA ARG A 84 -25.58 -11.64 3.01
C ARG A 84 -26.69 -10.73 2.47
N SER A 85 -26.35 -9.81 1.58
CA SER A 85 -27.37 -9.12 0.77
C SER A 85 -28.18 -10.16 -0.03
N PRO A 86 -29.47 -9.88 -0.33
CA PRO A 86 -30.28 -10.74 -1.20
C PRO A 86 -29.56 -10.93 -2.53
N SER A 87 -29.51 -12.17 -3.00
CA SER A 87 -28.86 -12.54 -4.25
C SER A 87 -29.39 -11.71 -5.41
N LEU A 88 -28.60 -10.75 -5.89
CA LEU A 88 -28.78 -10.18 -7.22
C LEU A 88 -28.68 -11.31 -8.25
N PRO A 89 -29.38 -11.20 -9.40
CA PRO A 89 -29.20 -12.15 -10.50
C PRO A 89 -27.71 -12.27 -10.83
N PRO A 90 -27.23 -13.46 -11.23
CA PRO A 90 -25.82 -13.67 -11.52
C PRO A 90 -25.40 -12.65 -12.57
N ALA A 91 -24.53 -11.72 -12.16
CA ALA A 91 -23.91 -10.80 -13.09
C ALA A 91 -23.25 -11.63 -14.21
N PRO A 92 -23.25 -11.14 -15.47
CA PRO A 92 -22.47 -11.77 -16.52
C PRO A 92 -21.07 -12.07 -15.99
N LEU A 93 -20.59 -13.30 -16.18
CA LEU A 93 -19.26 -13.73 -15.74
C LEU A 93 -18.27 -12.60 -16.00
N PRO A 94 -17.51 -12.14 -14.98
CA PRO A 94 -16.60 -11.03 -15.17
C PRO A 94 -15.69 -11.39 -16.34
N ARG A 95 -15.68 -10.54 -17.37
CA ARG A 95 -14.70 -10.68 -18.45
C ARG A 95 -13.35 -10.61 -17.75
N GLN A 96 -12.58 -11.70 -17.79
CA GLN A 96 -11.20 -11.72 -17.33
C GLN A 96 -10.53 -10.48 -17.92
N THR A 97 -10.24 -9.50 -17.06
CA THR A 97 -9.63 -8.26 -17.48
C THR A 97 -8.15 -8.55 -17.65
N GLU A 98 -7.81 -9.16 -18.77
CA GLU A 98 -6.41 -9.33 -19.13
C GLU A 98 -5.78 -7.94 -19.27
N PRO A 99 -4.69 -7.64 -18.53
CA PRO A 99 -4.05 -6.34 -18.64
C PRO A 99 -3.48 -6.20 -20.06
N ARG A 100 -4.01 -5.24 -20.81
CA ARG A 100 -3.75 -5.10 -22.25
C ARG A 100 -2.36 -4.57 -22.54
N HIS A 101 -1.84 -3.71 -21.68
CA HIS A 101 -0.53 -3.09 -21.87
C HIS A 101 0.58 -3.86 -21.14
N PRO A 102 1.79 -4.01 -21.73
CA PRO A 102 2.91 -4.67 -21.07
C PRO A 102 3.26 -4.08 -19.70
N MET A 103 3.12 -2.75 -19.52
CA MET A 103 3.37 -2.10 -18.24
C MET A 103 2.32 -2.44 -17.17
N ASP A 104 1.07 -2.63 -17.55
CA ASP A 104 0.00 -3.03 -16.63
C ASP A 104 0.28 -4.44 -16.10
N ARG A 105 0.63 -5.37 -17.00
CA ARG A 105 1.03 -6.73 -16.63
C ARG A 105 2.24 -6.71 -15.71
N TRP A 106 3.23 -5.88 -16.03
CA TRP A 106 4.43 -5.74 -15.23
C TRP A 106 4.11 -5.21 -13.82
N VAL A 107 3.37 -4.11 -13.69
CA VAL A 107 3.08 -3.51 -12.38
C VAL A 107 2.20 -4.41 -11.53
N LEU A 108 1.23 -5.10 -12.13
CA LEU A 108 0.40 -6.09 -11.44
C LEU A 108 1.23 -7.27 -10.94
N SER A 109 2.24 -7.71 -11.70
CA SER A 109 3.18 -8.73 -11.22
C SER A 109 3.98 -8.25 -10.00
N ARG A 110 4.43 -6.99 -9.99
CA ARG A 110 5.14 -6.39 -8.85
C ARG A 110 4.23 -6.23 -7.64
N LEU A 111 2.96 -5.84 -7.86
CA LEU A 111 1.96 -5.72 -6.82
C LEU A 111 1.68 -7.09 -6.18
N ALA A 112 1.45 -8.12 -6.99
CA ALA A 112 1.22 -9.48 -6.51
C ALA A 112 2.42 -10.00 -5.70
N GLN A 113 3.64 -9.74 -6.15
CA GLN A 113 4.86 -10.08 -5.41
C GLN A 113 4.93 -9.35 -4.06
N ALA A 114 4.66 -8.05 -4.04
CA ALA A 114 4.69 -7.24 -2.82
C ALA A 114 3.58 -7.66 -1.83
N ALA A 115 2.39 -7.98 -2.32
CA ALA A 115 1.29 -8.49 -1.51
C ALA A 115 1.65 -9.85 -0.89
N ALA A 116 2.14 -10.80 -1.69
CA ALA A 116 2.54 -12.11 -1.19
C ALA A 116 3.71 -12.02 -0.19
N GLU A 117 4.67 -11.12 -0.40
CA GLU A 117 5.74 -10.87 0.57
C GLU A 117 5.19 -10.25 1.86
N SER A 118 4.29 -9.28 1.75
CA SER A 118 3.66 -8.66 2.93
C SER A 118 2.87 -9.68 3.74
N GLU A 119 2.09 -10.56 3.10
CA GLU A 119 1.36 -11.65 3.76
C GLU A 119 2.33 -12.57 4.52
N ARG A 120 3.39 -13.07 3.84
CA ARG A 120 4.40 -13.92 4.48
C ARG A 120 5.07 -13.26 5.69
N ARG A 121 5.45 -11.98 5.56
CA ARG A 121 6.11 -11.23 6.64
C ARG A 121 5.17 -11.00 7.82
N MET A 122 3.91 -10.69 7.56
CA MET A 122 2.91 -10.51 8.62
C MET A 122 2.62 -11.81 9.35
N GLU A 123 2.56 -12.96 8.65
CA GLU A 123 2.43 -14.29 9.27
C GLU A 123 3.62 -14.63 10.16
N ALA A 124 4.83 -14.22 9.76
CA ALA A 124 6.05 -14.36 10.55
C ALA A 124 6.20 -13.31 11.67
N LEU A 125 5.21 -12.41 11.86
CA LEU A 125 5.25 -11.26 12.78
C LEU A 125 6.40 -10.27 12.48
N GLU A 126 6.93 -10.29 11.27
CA GLU A 126 7.98 -9.41 10.77
C GLU A 126 7.38 -8.16 10.12
N VAL A 127 6.69 -7.33 10.92
CA VAL A 127 5.97 -6.14 10.42
C VAL A 127 6.87 -5.19 9.62
N HIS A 128 8.13 -5.03 10.02
CA HIS A 128 9.13 -4.25 9.30
C HIS A 128 9.38 -4.72 7.86
N GLY A 129 9.37 -6.04 7.63
CA GLY A 129 9.50 -6.62 6.29
C GLY A 129 8.29 -6.30 5.43
N ALA A 130 7.07 -6.33 6.00
CA ALA A 130 5.85 -5.95 5.29
C ALA A 130 5.85 -4.45 4.92
N VAL A 131 6.26 -3.58 5.85
CA VAL A 131 6.42 -2.14 5.58
C VAL A 131 7.44 -1.89 4.47
N ALA A 132 8.58 -2.58 4.50
CA ALA A 132 9.61 -2.45 3.47
C ALA A 132 9.11 -2.92 2.09
N ALA A 133 8.37 -4.03 2.02
CA ALA A 133 7.79 -4.54 0.78
C ALA A 133 6.78 -3.55 0.16
N ALA A 134 5.86 -3.02 0.98
CA ALA A 134 4.89 -2.02 0.55
C ALA A 134 5.57 -0.73 0.09
N HIS A 135 6.52 -0.22 0.87
CA HIS A 135 7.27 0.99 0.55
C HIS A 135 8.07 0.84 -0.76
N HIS A 136 8.74 -0.30 -0.95
CA HIS A 136 9.47 -0.61 -2.18
C HIS A 136 8.55 -0.64 -3.39
N PHE A 137 7.41 -1.33 -3.32
CA PHE A 137 6.44 -1.35 -4.42
C PHE A 137 5.99 0.06 -4.79
N TRP A 138 5.52 0.84 -3.82
CA TRP A 138 4.95 2.16 -4.07
C TRP A 138 5.97 3.13 -4.66
N LEU A 139 7.18 3.19 -4.10
CA LEU A 139 8.18 4.12 -4.62
C LEU A 139 8.81 3.61 -5.91
N ARG A 140 9.42 2.42 -5.87
CA ARG A 140 10.32 1.94 -6.93
C ARG A 140 9.58 1.37 -8.12
N SER A 141 8.45 0.72 -7.90
CA SER A 141 7.70 0.08 -8.98
C SER A 141 6.59 0.98 -9.50
N PHE A 142 5.73 1.46 -8.59
CA PHE A 142 4.54 2.20 -8.99
C PHE A 142 4.86 3.64 -9.39
N CYS A 143 5.42 4.44 -8.47
CA CYS A 143 5.66 5.85 -8.75
C CYS A 143 6.79 6.07 -9.76
N ASP A 144 7.97 5.47 -9.54
CA ASP A 144 9.16 5.80 -10.31
C ASP A 144 9.14 5.21 -11.73
N VAL A 145 8.45 4.07 -11.94
CA VAL A 145 8.43 3.36 -13.23
C VAL A 145 7.04 3.35 -13.85
N TYR A 146 6.02 2.85 -13.16
CA TYR A 146 4.69 2.68 -13.76
C TYR A 146 4.01 4.01 -14.08
N LEU A 147 3.93 4.95 -13.13
CA LEU A 147 3.28 6.24 -13.39
C LEU A 147 4.03 7.07 -14.45
N VAL A 148 5.35 6.94 -14.54
CA VAL A 148 6.15 7.60 -15.57
C VAL A 148 5.97 6.91 -16.93
N GLY A 149 6.03 5.58 -16.95
CA GLY A 149 5.94 4.78 -18.17
C GLY A 149 4.53 4.54 -18.70
N ALA A 150 3.48 4.80 -17.91
CA ALA A 150 2.09 4.80 -18.33
C ALA A 150 1.62 6.18 -18.82
N ALA A 151 2.37 7.24 -18.50
CA ALA A 151 2.12 8.60 -18.97
C ALA A 151 2.87 8.93 -20.28
N LEU A 152 3.66 8.00 -20.81
CA LEU A 152 4.38 8.06 -22.11
C LEU A 152 3.81 7.01 -23.06
#